data_AF-A0A831NW47-F1
#
_entry.id   AF-A0A831NW47-F1
#
_cell.length_a   1.000
_cell.length_b   1.000
_cell.length_c   1.000
_cell.angle_alpha   90.00
_cell.angle_beta   90.00
_cell.angle_gamma   90.00
#
_symmetry.space_group_name_H-M   'P 1'
#
loop_
_entity.id
_entity.type
_entity.pdbx_description
1 polymer ?
#
loop_
_entity_poly.entity_id
_entity_poly.type
_entity_poly.pdbx_seq_one_letter_code
_entity_poly.pdbx_strand_id
1 'polypeptide(L)'
;MDLEIPPEPLKDKEVIRRGLQVHRDLEIANLKQGAWIASPLWSEVGWGKELKKYGFTWQKFMEVVRDHYPYFYDWVKGNASWEDVIKKLIERIEDEIKAMEG
;
A
#
# COMPACT_ATOMS: atom_id res chain seq x y z
N MET A 1 13.18 -8.06 8.59
CA MET A 1 11.76 -8.36 8.37
C MET A 1 11.65 -8.96 6.98
N ASP A 2 10.79 -9.97 6.78
CA ASP A 2 10.62 -10.63 5.48
C ASP A 2 9.23 -10.31 4.91
N LEU A 3 9.13 -9.19 4.18
CA LEU A 3 7.90 -8.80 3.47
C LEU A 3 8.09 -9.04 1.97
N GLU A 4 7.38 -10.04 1.45
CA GLU A 4 7.42 -10.33 0.01
C GLU A 4 6.72 -9.25 -0.80
N ILE A 5 7.27 -8.95 -1.98
CA ILE A 5 6.63 -8.10 -2.99
C ILE A 5 5.58 -8.95 -3.71
N PRO A 6 4.26 -8.68 -3.55
CA PRO A 6 3.25 -9.45 -4.24
C PRO A 6 3.25 -9.13 -5.75
N PRO A 7 2.67 -10.01 -6.58
CA PRO A 7 2.44 -9.72 -8.00
C PRO A 7 1.61 -8.43 -8.17
N GLU A 8 1.88 -7.69 -9.25
CA GLU A 8 1.15 -6.46 -9.56
C GLU A 8 -0.35 -6.74 -9.73
N PRO A 9 -1.24 -6.03 -9.01
CA PRO A 9 -2.68 -6.18 -9.14
C PRO A 9 -3.18 -5.46 -10.39
N LEU A 10 -2.89 -6.02 -11.57
CA LEU A 10 -3.19 -5.41 -12.87
C LEU A 10 -4.68 -5.12 -13.07
N LYS A 11 -5.56 -5.96 -12.50
CA LYS A 11 -7.01 -5.76 -12.57
C LYS A 11 -7.42 -4.49 -11.81
N ASP A 12 -6.97 -4.34 -10.57
CA ASP A 12 -7.24 -3.16 -9.75
C ASP A 12 -6.64 -1.91 -10.39
N LYS A 13 -5.41 -2.00 -10.91
CA LYS A 13 -4.77 -0.90 -11.66
C LYS A 13 -5.67 -0.37 -12.77
N GLU A 14 -6.22 -1.26 -13.59
CA GLU A 14 -7.06 -0.89 -14.72
C GLU A 14 -8.42 -0.33 -14.28
N VAL A 15 -9.02 -0.91 -13.23
CA VAL A 15 -10.27 -0.38 -12.63
C VAL A 15 -10.07 1.04 -12.12
N ILE A 16 -9.01 1.27 -11.33
CA ILE A 16 -8.70 2.60 -10.77
C ILE A 16 -8.36 3.58 -11.91
N ARG A 17 -7.57 3.15 -12.91
CA ARG A 17 -7.22 3.99 -14.07
C ARG A 17 -8.46 4.46 -14.83
N ARG A 18 -9.45 3.59 -15.03
CA ARG A 18 -10.74 3.96 -15.65
C ARG A 18 -11.57 4.86 -14.74
N GLY A 19 -11.64 4.55 -13.44
CA GLY A 19 -12.31 5.38 -12.44
C GLY A 19 -11.80 6.82 -12.43
N LEU A 20 -10.48 7.00 -12.57
CA LEU A 20 -9.84 8.32 -12.66
C LEU A 20 -10.25 9.15 -13.88
N GLN A 21 -10.71 8.50 -14.96
CA GLN A 21 -11.19 9.17 -16.18
C GLN A 21 -12.67 9.58 -16.09
N VAL A 22 -13.47 8.85 -15.31
CA VAL A 22 -14.94 9.03 -15.25
C VAL A 22 -15.35 9.84 -14.01
N HIS A 23 -14.81 9.49 -12.84
CA HIS A 23 -15.16 10.09 -11.55
C HIS A 23 -13.89 10.38 -10.73
N ARG A 24 -13.04 11.28 -11.25
CA ARG A 24 -11.69 11.54 -10.73
C ARG A 24 -11.62 11.75 -9.22
N ASP A 25 -12.47 12.62 -8.66
CA ASP A 25 -12.38 12.97 -7.24
C ASP A 25 -12.80 11.82 -6.33
N LEU A 26 -13.83 11.06 -6.73
CA LEU A 26 -14.27 9.86 -6.03
C LEU A 26 -13.18 8.79 -6.05
N GLU A 27 -12.56 8.57 -7.21
CA GLU A 27 -11.51 7.56 -7.35
C GLU A 27 -10.25 7.94 -6.57
N ILE A 28 -9.88 9.23 -6.56
CA ILE A 28 -8.81 9.75 -5.69
C ILE A 28 -9.14 9.49 -4.22
N ALA A 29 -10.38 9.73 -3.79
CA ALA A 29 -10.81 9.46 -2.42
C ALA A 29 -10.74 7.96 -2.07
N ASN A 30 -11.12 7.08 -2.99
CA ASN A 30 -11.01 5.62 -2.81
C ASN A 30 -9.56 5.17 -2.71
N LEU A 31 -8.71 5.65 -3.60
CA LEU A 31 -7.29 5.32 -3.60
C LEU A 31 -6.62 5.83 -2.30
N LYS A 32 -7.01 7.02 -1.79
CA LYS A 32 -6.55 7.58 -0.49
C LYS A 32 -6.99 6.78 0.72
N GLN A 33 -8.12 6.07 0.66
CA GLN A 33 -8.55 5.22 1.77
C GLN A 33 -7.60 4.03 1.96
N GLY A 34 -6.91 3.57 0.90
CA GLY A 34 -5.87 2.55 0.96
C GLY A 34 -6.35 1.12 1.26
N ALA A 35 -7.62 0.94 1.63
CA ALA A 35 -8.17 -0.37 2.02
C ALA A 35 -8.07 -1.44 0.91
N TRP A 36 -8.17 -1.02 -0.36
CA TRP A 36 -8.07 -1.90 -1.54
C TRP A 36 -6.72 -2.62 -1.61
N ILE A 37 -5.64 -2.02 -1.10
CA ILE A 37 -4.30 -2.62 -1.09
C ILE A 37 -3.88 -3.08 0.31
N ALA A 38 -4.27 -2.36 1.36
CA ALA A 38 -3.90 -2.74 2.72
C ALA A 38 -4.50 -4.11 3.12
N SER A 39 -5.77 -4.35 2.78
CA SER A 39 -6.45 -5.61 3.14
C SER A 39 -5.75 -6.84 2.56
N PRO A 40 -5.49 -6.93 1.23
CA PRO A 40 -4.81 -8.09 0.67
C PRO A 40 -3.35 -8.21 1.13
N LEU A 41 -2.59 -7.12 1.26
CA LEU A 41 -1.22 -7.18 1.80
C LEU A 41 -1.19 -7.76 3.22
N TRP A 42 -2.08 -7.28 4.08
CA TRP A 42 -2.12 -7.71 5.46
C TRP A 42 -2.58 -9.15 5.64
N SER A 43 -3.64 -9.55 4.92
CA SER A 43 -4.30 -10.84 5.13
C SER A 43 -3.85 -11.93 4.14
N GLU A 44 -3.94 -11.68 2.83
CA GLU A 44 -3.69 -12.67 1.77
C GLU A 44 -2.19 -12.90 1.55
N VAL A 45 -1.40 -11.82 1.44
CA VAL A 45 0.06 -11.90 1.33
C VAL A 45 0.70 -12.26 2.68
N GLY A 46 -0.01 -11.99 3.78
CA GLY A 46 0.38 -12.42 5.12
C GLY A 46 1.32 -11.45 5.84
N TRP A 47 1.50 -10.22 5.34
CA TRP A 47 2.33 -9.21 6.02
C TRP A 47 1.87 -8.97 7.46
N GLY A 48 0.56 -9.05 7.73
CA GLY A 48 0.03 -8.87 9.07
C GLY A 48 0.54 -9.90 10.09
N LYS A 49 0.89 -11.12 9.67
CA LYS A 49 1.50 -12.13 10.56
C LYS A 49 2.92 -11.74 10.92
N GLU A 50 3.67 -11.22 9.97
CA GLU A 50 5.06 -10.80 10.16
C GLU A 50 5.13 -9.51 11.00
N LEU A 51 4.38 -8.50 10.60
CA LEU A 51 4.32 -7.19 11.24
C LEU A 51 3.91 -7.25 12.71
N LYS A 52 2.97 -8.14 13.07
CA LYS A 52 2.56 -8.35 14.47
C LYS A 52 3.70 -8.82 15.38
N LYS A 53 4.72 -9.51 14.86
CA LYS A 53 5.89 -9.93 15.66
C LYS A 53 6.69 -8.73 16.18
N TYR A 54 6.56 -7.58 15.52
CA TYR A 54 7.22 -6.32 15.84
C TYR A 54 6.27 -5.34 16.57
N GLY A 55 5.12 -5.81 17.06
CA GLY A 55 4.13 -4.94 17.71
C GLY A 55 3.36 -4.01 16.76
N PHE A 56 3.53 -4.17 15.44
CA PHE A 56 2.90 -3.32 14.44
C PHE A 56 1.43 -3.71 14.23
N THR A 57 0.51 -2.77 14.43
CA THR A 57 -0.94 -3.02 14.41
C THR A 57 -1.55 -2.77 13.05
N TRP A 58 -2.77 -3.29 12.84
CA TRP A 58 -3.54 -3.02 11.62
C TRP A 58 -3.81 -1.52 11.45
N GLN A 59 -4.13 -0.81 12.53
CA GLN A 59 -4.38 0.63 12.50
C GLN A 59 -3.14 1.40 12.03
N LYS A 60 -1.97 1.07 12.58
CA LYS A 60 -0.71 1.70 12.19
C LYS A 60 -0.33 1.40 10.73
N PHE A 61 -0.56 0.16 10.29
CA PHE A 61 -0.37 -0.23 8.91
C PHE A 61 -1.28 0.55 7.95
N MET A 62 -2.55 0.70 8.30
CA MET A 62 -3.48 1.53 7.53
C MET A 62 -3.04 2.99 7.44
N GLU A 63 -2.52 3.58 8.52
CA GLU A 63 -1.95 4.94 8.49
C GLU A 63 -0.81 5.03 7.46
N VAL A 64 0.17 4.11 7.53
CA VAL A 64 1.30 4.08 6.60
C VAL A 64 0.84 3.91 5.15
N VAL A 65 -0.08 2.99 4.88
CA VAL A 65 -0.61 2.79 3.50
C VAL A 65 -1.32 4.04 2.99
N ARG A 66 -2.08 4.73 3.84
CA ARG A 66 -2.78 5.97 3.46
C ARG A 66 -1.81 7.10 3.14
N ASP A 67 -0.74 7.23 3.91
CA ASP A 67 0.31 8.22 3.65
C ASP A 67 1.11 7.87 2.39
N HIS A 68 1.22 6.58 2.07
CA HIS A 68 1.86 6.06 0.85
C HIS A 68 1.05 6.26 -0.44
N TYR A 69 -0.18 6.77 -0.33
CA TYR A 69 -1.09 7.05 -1.44
C TYR A 69 -0.45 7.70 -2.68
N PRO A 70 0.41 8.73 -2.57
CA PRO A 70 0.97 9.40 -3.75
C PRO A 70 1.74 8.44 -4.67
N TYR A 71 2.44 7.45 -4.11
CA TYR A 71 3.18 6.45 -4.87
C TYR A 71 2.24 5.50 -5.62
N PHE A 72 1.15 5.06 -4.99
CA PHE A 72 0.13 4.28 -5.68
C PHE A 72 -0.52 5.06 -6.82
N TYR A 73 -0.76 6.36 -6.62
CA TYR A 73 -1.32 7.23 -7.66
C TYR A 73 -0.39 7.36 -8.87
N ASP A 74 0.91 7.51 -8.64
CA ASP A 74 1.91 7.53 -9.71
C ASP A 74 2.01 6.19 -10.43
N TRP A 75 1.93 5.07 -9.71
CA TRP A 75 1.88 3.73 -10.31
C TRP A 75 0.68 3.55 -11.24
N VAL A 76 -0.53 3.97 -10.82
CA VAL A 76 -1.74 3.88 -11.66
C VAL A 76 -1.59 4.71 -12.95
N LYS A 77 -0.92 5.87 -12.86
CA LYS A 77 -0.63 6.71 -14.04
C LYS A 77 0.43 6.12 -14.96
N GLY A 78 1.26 5.20 -14.47
CA GLY A 78 2.41 4.66 -15.18
C GLY A 78 3.68 5.47 -14.98
N ASN A 79 3.73 6.34 -13.97
CA ASN A 79 4.90 7.13 -13.59
C ASN A 79 5.86 6.36 -12.67
N ALA A 80 5.42 5.24 -12.10
CA ALA A 80 6.20 4.38 -11.22
C ALA A 80 5.91 2.89 -11.48
N SER A 81 6.91 2.03 -11.24
CA SER A 81 6.73 0.57 -11.30
C SER A 81 6.07 0.05 -10.02
N TRP A 82 5.38 -1.09 -10.11
CA TRP A 82 4.79 -1.74 -8.93
C TRP A 82 5.84 -2.11 -7.89
N GLU A 83 6.95 -2.68 -8.36
CA GLU A 83 8.05 -3.13 -7.51
C GLU A 83 8.65 -1.96 -6.70
N ASP A 84 8.87 -0.81 -7.33
CA ASP A 84 9.40 0.37 -6.65
C ASP A 84 8.43 0.92 -5.60
N VAL A 85 7.12 0.94 -5.91
CA VAL A 85 6.10 1.40 -4.97
C VAL A 85 6.04 0.51 -3.74
N ILE A 86 6.10 -0.82 -3.92
CA ILE A 86 6.08 -1.76 -2.80
C ILE A 86 7.38 -1.72 -1.99
N LYS A 87 8.55 -1.63 -2.64
CA LYS A 87 9.83 -1.46 -1.92
C LYS A 87 9.81 -0.25 -1.01
N LYS A 88 9.33 0.90 -1.51
CA LYS A 88 9.21 2.12 -0.71
C LYS A 88 8.22 1.97 0.45
N LEU A 89 7.14 1.21 0.26
CA LEU A 89 6.21 0.91 1.36
C LEU A 89 6.88 0.07 2.44
N ILE A 90 7.64 -0.95 2.04
CA ILE A 90 8.40 -1.80 2.97
C ILE A 90 9.42 -0.97 3.75
N GLU A 91 10.22 -0.15 3.07
CA GLU A 91 11.17 0.79 3.68
C GLU A 91 10.47 1.70 4.72
N ARG A 92 9.31 2.27 4.36
CA ARG A 92 8.54 3.13 5.27
C ARG A 92 8.06 2.39 6.52
N ILE A 93 7.65 1.13 6.38
CA ILE A 93 7.22 0.29 7.50
C ILE A 93 8.41 -0.05 8.40
N GLU A 94 9.56 -0.37 7.83
CA GLU A 94 10.80 -0.61 8.59
C GLU A 94 11.20 0.59 9.44
N ASP A 95 11.11 1.80 8.87
CA ASP A 95 11.41 3.04 9.60
C ASP A 95 10.43 3.28 10.76
N GLU A 96 9.14 2.99 10.57
CA GLU A 96 8.15 3.10 11.64
C GLU A 96 8.39 2.06 12.75
N ILE A 97 8.79 0.84 12.41
CA ILE A 97 9.14 -0.19 13.41
C ILE A 97 10.36 0.27 14.22
N LYS A 98 11.43 0.75 13.56
CA LYS A 98 12.62 1.28 14.25
C LYS A 98 12.28 2.45 15.18
N ALA A 99 11.36 3.33 14.77
CA ALA A 99 10.91 4.45 15.58
C ALA A 99 10.09 4.03 16.81
N MET A 100 9.46 2.84 16.80
CA MET A 100 8.74 2.28 17.95
C MET A 100 9.66 1.60 18.97
N GLU A 101 10.87 1.21 18.57
CA GLU A 101 11.89 0.58 19.42
C GLU A 101 12.79 1.58 20.15
N GLY A 102 12.78 2.85 19.71
CA GLY A 102 13.62 3.94 20.22
C GLY A 102 13.04 4.74 21.38
#